data_AF-A0A2V5Z023-F1
#
_entry.id   AF-A0A2V5Z023-F1
#
_cell.length_a   1.000
_cell.length_b   1.000
_cell.length_c   1.000
_cell.angle_alpha   90.00
_cell.angle_beta   90.00
_cell.angle_gamma   90.00
#
_symmetry.space_group_name_H-M   'P 1'
#
loop_
_entity.id
_entity.type
_entity.pdbx_description
1 polymer ?
#
loop_
_entity_poly.entity_id
_entity_poly.type
_entity_poly.pdbx_seq_one_letter_code
_entity_poly.pdbx_strand_id
1 'polypeptide(L)'
;MGLIVFGGVALGPAAFAANSNLSEHNIVSRAPFQPSAATHETRIASQGVLEFPNANEVSPRIETVSPVPPTRSSFMATWDGVSGAKGYLVDVSTNESFSSYVDGYHDLDVGNINGRAITGLTAGTTYYYRVRPYTAAGSGGYSNVMTATTEAPTGLIINATFDSSIVGDPNAAAIEAMINRAIAIYESLFSDPTSVQILFRYATTWPDGTLLPEQFIAGSNWVYYTQPWSMFINALIADATTSRDNVANASLPSSALSTNLNPTGANGRAVGLDTPPAMFANGTVGNGGPYDGIVTLKSSAPFQFTRPTSAGYFDAQRLVEHEIDEVLGLGSRLNLGGNDLRPQDLFSWSSSGVRNLTSSGTRYFSINGGSTNIVSFNQDPNGDFGDWLSEACPQTHPYVQNAFACAEQSSDISATSPEGINLDVIGYDLVNTPSPTPTPTPTPTPCYPNFTTAEGCDALSSLTTGAGNTALGWRALFLDTTGSF
;
A
#
# COMPACT_ATOMS: atom_id res chain seq x y z
N MET A 1 54.58 10.61 -59.76
CA MET A 1 53.30 11.34 -59.67
C MET A 1 52.31 10.40 -59.01
N GLY A 2 51.85 10.50 -57.77
CA GLY A 2 51.76 11.62 -56.83
C GLY A 2 50.35 11.54 -56.22
N LEU A 3 50.19 10.70 -55.19
CA LEU A 3 48.94 10.40 -54.47
C LEU A 3 48.47 11.65 -53.71
N ILE A 4 47.20 12.07 -53.84
CA ILE A 4 46.65 13.23 -53.12
C ILE A 4 45.59 12.77 -52.11
N VAL A 5 45.84 13.18 -50.86
CA VAL A 5 44.96 13.17 -49.69
C VAL A 5 44.17 14.47 -49.66
N PHE A 6 42.92 14.46 -49.18
CA PHE A 6 42.28 15.66 -48.64
C PHE A 6 41.57 15.36 -47.32
N GLY A 7 41.95 16.11 -46.29
CA GLY A 7 41.32 16.17 -44.98
C GLY A 7 40.19 17.20 -44.92
N GLY A 8 39.30 17.03 -43.94
CA GLY A 8 38.14 17.88 -43.71
C GLY A 8 38.43 19.12 -42.84
N VAL A 9 37.54 20.11 -42.94
CA VAL A 9 37.36 21.20 -41.96
C VAL A 9 35.87 21.58 -41.87
N ALA A 10 35.49 21.96 -40.66
CA ALA A 10 34.19 22.22 -40.06
C ALA A 10 33.29 23.31 -40.68
N LEU A 11 31.99 23.21 -40.40
CA LEU A 11 30.99 24.26 -40.58
C LEU A 11 30.33 24.60 -39.23
N GLY A 12 30.42 25.87 -38.83
CA GLY A 12 29.63 26.48 -37.75
C GLY A 12 28.37 27.17 -38.29
N PRO A 13 27.31 27.36 -37.49
CA PRO A 13 26.04 27.88 -37.96
C PRO A 13 25.96 29.41 -37.92
N ALA A 14 25.29 29.99 -38.92
CA ALA A 14 24.91 31.39 -38.99
C ALA A 14 23.49 31.57 -38.41
N ALA A 15 23.33 32.59 -37.57
CA ALA A 15 22.09 32.98 -36.92
C ALA A 15 21.13 33.72 -37.86
N PHE A 16 19.83 33.43 -37.75
CA PHE A 16 18.76 34.33 -38.15
C PHE A 16 17.87 34.60 -36.93
N ALA A 17 17.84 35.86 -36.50
CA ALA A 17 16.98 36.36 -35.44
C ALA A 17 15.61 36.73 -36.02
N ALA A 18 14.55 36.24 -35.39
CA ALA A 18 13.20 36.79 -35.49
C ALA A 18 12.65 36.96 -34.08
N ASN A 19 12.50 38.21 -33.66
CA ASN A 19 11.91 38.59 -32.38
C ASN A 19 10.42 38.25 -32.37
N SER A 20 10.01 37.38 -31.44
CA SER A 20 8.64 37.32 -30.93
C SER A 20 8.69 37.43 -29.41
N ASN A 21 8.22 38.56 -28.90
CA ASN A 21 7.97 38.82 -27.47
C ASN A 21 7.08 37.71 -26.88
N LEU A 22 7.70 36.83 -26.09
CA LEU A 22 7.02 36.04 -25.08
C LEU A 22 7.76 36.29 -23.77
N SER A 23 7.00 36.67 -22.74
CA SER A 23 7.51 36.94 -21.40
C SER A 23 8.38 35.79 -20.92
N GLU A 24 9.64 36.08 -20.61
CA GLU A 24 10.54 35.19 -19.89
C GLU A 24 9.88 34.77 -18.58
N HIS A 25 9.27 33.59 -18.56
CA HIS A 25 9.11 32.87 -17.32
C HIS A 25 10.53 32.62 -16.79
N ASN A 26 10.87 33.28 -15.69
CA ASN A 26 12.01 32.94 -14.86
C ASN A 26 11.91 31.46 -14.49
N ILE A 27 12.50 30.57 -15.30
CA ILE A 27 12.83 29.22 -14.89
C ILE A 27 13.99 29.41 -13.91
N VAL A 28 13.63 29.65 -12.65
CA VAL A 28 14.57 29.46 -11.54
C VAL A 28 14.93 27.98 -11.59
N SER A 29 16.09 27.68 -12.16
CA SER A 29 16.79 26.43 -11.96
C SER A 29 16.99 26.28 -10.45
N ARG A 30 16.06 25.57 -9.82
CA ARG A 30 16.15 25.21 -8.41
C ARG A 30 17.22 24.15 -8.33
N ALA A 31 18.30 24.40 -7.61
CA ALA A 31 19.26 23.34 -7.32
C ALA A 31 18.47 22.18 -6.65
N PRO A 32 18.55 20.95 -7.16
CA PRO A 32 17.81 19.84 -6.57
C PRO A 32 18.31 19.63 -5.14
N PHE A 33 17.37 19.54 -4.20
CA PHE A 33 17.68 19.26 -2.81
C PHE A 33 18.35 17.89 -2.72
N GLN A 34 19.35 17.79 -1.87
CA GLN A 34 20.10 16.55 -1.74
C GLN A 34 19.26 15.53 -0.97
N PRO A 35 19.04 14.32 -1.52
CA PRO A 35 18.30 13.28 -0.83
C PRO A 35 19.12 12.73 0.33
N SER A 36 18.44 12.35 1.41
CA SER A 36 19.01 11.67 2.57
C SER A 36 18.23 10.40 2.87
N ALA A 37 18.82 9.48 3.64
CA ALA A 37 18.19 8.23 4.06
C ALA A 37 17.92 8.23 5.56
N ALA A 38 16.85 7.56 5.95
CA ALA A 38 16.57 7.20 7.33
C ALA A 38 16.03 5.77 7.39
N THR A 39 15.97 5.25 8.61
CA THR A 39 15.54 3.88 8.89
C THR A 39 14.50 3.93 10.00
N HIS A 40 13.43 3.17 9.84
CA HIS A 40 12.44 2.87 10.87
C HIS A 40 12.54 1.38 11.28
N GLU A 41 12.21 1.08 12.54
CA GLU A 41 12.25 -0.27 13.10
C GLU A 41 10.97 -0.62 13.87
N THR A 42 10.18 -1.56 13.35
CA THR A 42 9.10 -2.18 14.10
C THR A 42 9.64 -3.27 15.04
N ARG A 43 9.20 -3.20 16.30
CA ARG A 43 9.63 -4.11 17.37
C ARG A 43 8.46 -4.88 17.97
N ILE A 44 8.76 -6.01 18.58
CA ILE A 44 7.77 -6.75 19.37
C ILE A 44 7.49 -6.02 20.68
N ALA A 45 6.25 -6.05 21.16
CA ALA A 45 5.99 -5.68 22.54
C ALA A 45 6.78 -6.62 23.46
N SER A 46 7.30 -6.09 24.57
CA SER A 46 7.93 -6.90 25.63
C SER A 46 6.92 -7.91 26.19
N GLN A 47 6.81 -9.06 25.53
CA GLN A 47 6.12 -10.23 26.03
C GLN A 47 7.18 -11.14 26.62
N GLY A 48 7.01 -11.56 27.87
CA GLY A 48 7.90 -12.51 28.53
C GLY A 48 8.15 -13.71 27.62
N VAL A 49 9.44 -14.01 27.39
CA VAL A 49 10.01 -15.11 26.60
C VAL A 49 8.98 -15.81 25.71
N LEU A 50 8.67 -15.20 24.56
CA LEU A 50 8.18 -16.00 23.44
C LEU A 50 9.34 -16.92 23.05
N GLU A 51 9.30 -18.15 23.54
CA GLU A 51 10.20 -19.21 23.12
C GLU A 51 9.85 -19.51 21.67
N PHE A 52 10.52 -18.82 20.74
CA PHE A 52 10.36 -19.06 19.32
C PHE A 52 10.66 -20.55 19.07
N PRO A 53 9.78 -21.29 18.38
CA PRO A 53 10.14 -22.63 17.95
C PRO A 53 11.44 -22.53 17.15
N ASN A 54 12.39 -23.44 17.43
CA ASN A 54 13.67 -23.46 16.74
C ASN A 54 13.42 -23.44 15.22
N ALA A 55 14.19 -22.64 14.48
CA ALA A 55 14.09 -22.52 13.02
C ALA A 55 14.18 -23.88 12.27
N ASN A 56 14.62 -24.94 12.95
CA ASN A 56 14.70 -26.31 12.43
C ASN A 56 13.42 -27.15 12.62
N GLU A 57 12.40 -26.68 13.36
CA GLU A 57 11.15 -27.42 13.61
C GLU A 57 9.96 -26.96 12.75
N VAL A 58 10.10 -25.83 12.05
CA VAL A 58 9.11 -25.39 11.06
C VAL A 58 9.55 -25.91 9.70
N SER A 59 9.04 -27.08 9.29
CA SER A 59 8.95 -27.33 7.85
C SER A 59 8.12 -26.18 7.27
N PRO A 60 8.63 -25.38 6.30
CA PRO A 60 7.90 -24.23 5.81
C PRO A 60 6.63 -24.76 5.15
N ARG A 61 5.52 -24.68 5.88
CA ARG A 61 4.22 -24.97 5.32
C ARG A 61 4.01 -23.93 4.23
N ILE A 62 3.99 -24.37 2.98
CA ILE A 62 3.66 -23.50 1.85
C ILE A 62 2.25 -22.95 2.11
N GLU A 63 2.16 -21.64 2.38
CA GLU A 63 0.88 -21.00 2.61
C GLU A 63 0.08 -20.89 1.30
N THR A 64 -1.23 -21.09 1.40
CA THR A 64 -2.12 -21.01 0.25
C THR A 64 -2.31 -19.57 -0.18
N VAL A 65 -2.14 -19.28 -1.47
CA VAL A 65 -2.42 -17.94 -2.02
C VAL A 65 -3.92 -17.66 -1.91
N SER A 66 -4.29 -16.64 -1.14
CA SER A 66 -5.67 -16.14 -1.09
C SER A 66 -5.91 -15.14 -2.21
N PRO A 67 -7.17 -14.95 -2.68
CA PRO A 67 -7.49 -13.95 -3.70
C PRO A 67 -6.91 -12.57 -3.36
N VAL A 68 -6.40 -11.89 -4.38
CA VAL A 68 -5.82 -10.55 -4.28
C VAL A 68 -6.45 -9.70 -5.36
N PRO A 69 -7.07 -8.55 -5.00
CA PRO A 69 -7.48 -7.57 -6.00
C PRO A 69 -6.28 -7.15 -6.85
N PRO A 70 -6.44 -6.92 -8.16
CA PRO A 70 -5.39 -6.32 -8.95
C PRO A 70 -5.07 -4.92 -8.39
N THR A 71 -3.83 -4.47 -8.61
CA THR A 71 -3.42 -3.08 -8.38
C THR A 71 -3.44 -2.35 -9.74
N ARG A 72 -3.09 -1.06 -9.74
CA ARG A 72 -2.90 -0.27 -10.96
C ARG A 72 -1.71 -0.73 -11.77
N SER A 73 -0.72 -1.40 -11.17
CA SER A 73 0.51 -1.81 -11.86
C SER A 73 0.86 -3.29 -11.71
N SER A 74 0.01 -4.08 -11.05
CA SER A 74 0.22 -5.51 -10.85
C SER A 74 -1.07 -6.32 -10.72
N PHE A 75 -0.95 -7.63 -10.87
CA PHE A 75 -1.95 -8.59 -10.41
C PHE A 75 -1.28 -9.88 -9.93
N MET A 76 -1.99 -10.69 -9.14
CA MET A 76 -1.54 -12.04 -8.79
C MET A 76 -2.01 -13.05 -9.82
N ALA A 77 -1.07 -13.63 -10.58
CA ALA A 77 -1.33 -14.82 -11.39
C ALA A 77 -1.31 -16.05 -10.48
N THR A 78 -2.34 -16.89 -10.54
CA THR A 78 -2.41 -18.15 -9.78
C THR A 78 -2.81 -19.30 -10.69
N TRP A 79 -2.37 -20.51 -10.34
CA TRP A 79 -2.66 -21.75 -11.07
C TRP A 79 -2.63 -22.98 -10.16
N ASP A 80 -3.26 -24.05 -10.61
CA ASP A 80 -3.21 -25.33 -9.90
C ASP A 80 -1.86 -26.03 -10.09
N GLY A 81 -1.35 -26.63 -9.01
CA GLY A 81 -0.11 -27.40 -9.04
C GLY A 81 -0.28 -28.74 -9.77
N VAL A 82 0.72 -29.10 -10.59
CA VAL A 82 0.83 -30.40 -11.26
C VAL A 82 1.84 -31.28 -10.50
N SER A 83 1.40 -32.46 -10.08
CA SER A 83 2.27 -33.43 -9.40
C SER A 83 3.47 -33.82 -10.26
N GLY A 84 4.67 -33.77 -9.68
CA GLY A 84 5.92 -34.12 -10.35
C GLY A 84 6.56 -32.98 -11.16
N ALA A 85 5.94 -31.79 -11.22
CA ALA A 85 6.57 -30.60 -11.77
C ALA A 85 7.84 -30.23 -10.99
N LYS A 86 8.87 -29.80 -11.71
CA LYS A 86 10.09 -29.19 -11.15
C LYS A 86 9.96 -27.67 -11.02
N GLY A 87 9.12 -27.07 -11.86
CA GLY A 87 8.75 -25.67 -11.81
C GLY A 87 7.77 -25.33 -12.91
N TYR A 88 7.47 -24.04 -13.05
CA TYR A 88 6.56 -23.50 -14.04
C TYR A 88 7.23 -22.39 -14.85
N LEU A 89 6.88 -22.31 -16.13
CA LEU A 89 7.17 -21.18 -16.99
C LEU A 89 5.90 -20.34 -17.16
N VAL A 90 6.01 -19.03 -17.00
CA VAL A 90 4.90 -18.07 -17.10
C VAL A 90 5.06 -17.19 -18.34
N ASP A 91 4.01 -17.10 -19.14
CA ASP A 91 3.87 -16.13 -20.22
C ASP A 91 2.80 -15.11 -19.85
N VAL A 92 3.05 -13.81 -20.09
CA VAL A 92 2.06 -12.73 -19.95
C VAL A 92 2.05 -11.87 -21.22
N SER A 93 0.85 -11.49 -21.68
CA SER A 93 0.66 -10.70 -22.90
C SER A 93 -0.57 -9.79 -22.80
N THR A 94 -0.61 -8.72 -23.58
CA THR A 94 -1.84 -7.97 -23.89
C THR A 94 -2.63 -8.59 -25.04
N ASN A 95 -2.11 -9.66 -25.66
CA ASN A 95 -2.73 -10.36 -26.78
C ASN A 95 -3.02 -11.82 -26.38
N GLU A 96 -4.28 -12.22 -26.43
CA GLU A 96 -4.76 -13.57 -26.06
C GLU A 96 -4.07 -14.70 -26.86
N SER A 97 -3.59 -14.41 -28.08
CA SER A 97 -2.87 -15.38 -28.90
C SER A 97 -1.38 -15.51 -28.56
N PHE A 98 -0.86 -14.67 -27.66
CA PHE A 98 0.56 -14.60 -27.28
C PHE A 98 1.49 -14.34 -28.48
N SER A 99 1.09 -13.47 -29.42
CA SER A 99 1.94 -13.00 -30.52
C SER A 99 2.99 -11.98 -30.09
N SER A 100 2.88 -11.46 -28.87
CA SER A 100 3.80 -10.55 -28.18
C SER A 100 3.77 -10.87 -26.69
N TYR A 101 4.74 -10.38 -25.92
CA TYR A 101 4.83 -10.64 -24.49
C TYR A 101 5.09 -9.33 -23.74
N VAL A 102 4.69 -9.29 -22.47
CA VAL A 102 5.16 -8.25 -21.54
C VAL A 102 6.65 -8.49 -21.29
N ASP A 103 7.45 -7.43 -21.28
CA ASP A 103 8.89 -7.52 -21.08
C ASP A 103 9.22 -8.28 -19.78
N GLY A 104 10.07 -9.30 -19.89
CA GLY A 104 10.43 -10.17 -18.77
C GLY A 104 9.45 -11.31 -18.46
N TYR A 105 8.31 -11.39 -19.13
CA TYR A 105 7.28 -12.42 -18.93
C TYR A 105 7.06 -13.28 -20.18
N HIS A 106 8.15 -13.70 -20.83
CA HIS A 106 8.13 -14.75 -21.84
C HIS A 106 8.99 -15.92 -21.35
N ASP A 107 8.36 -17.08 -21.14
CA ASP A 107 8.98 -18.26 -20.54
C ASP A 107 9.71 -17.95 -19.23
N LEU A 108 9.11 -17.09 -18.40
CA LEU A 108 9.67 -16.74 -17.10
C LEU A 108 9.62 -17.96 -16.18
N ASP A 109 10.77 -18.50 -15.82
CA ASP A 109 10.87 -19.55 -14.81
C ASP A 109 10.62 -18.99 -13.41
N VAL A 110 9.55 -19.47 -12.78
CA VAL A 110 9.15 -19.06 -11.43
C VAL A 110 9.39 -20.17 -10.40
N GLY A 111 10.05 -21.27 -10.79
CA GLY A 111 10.26 -22.41 -9.91
C GLY A 111 8.96 -23.16 -9.58
N ASN A 112 8.99 -23.97 -8.52
CA ASN A 112 7.87 -24.83 -8.12
C ASN A 112 6.90 -24.12 -7.16
N ILE A 113 6.28 -23.05 -7.65
CA ILE A 113 5.24 -22.29 -6.94
C ILE A 113 3.91 -22.36 -7.71
N ASN A 114 2.82 -21.94 -7.08
CA ASN A 114 1.46 -21.95 -7.65
C ASN A 114 0.86 -20.55 -7.85
N GLY A 115 1.69 -19.51 -7.73
CA GLY A 115 1.30 -18.14 -8.02
C GLY A 115 2.49 -17.20 -8.10
N ARG A 116 2.29 -16.06 -8.77
CA ARG A 116 3.32 -15.04 -9.01
C ARG A 116 2.68 -13.67 -9.16
N ALA A 117 3.23 -12.66 -8.49
CA ALA A 117 2.92 -11.27 -8.78
C ALA A 117 3.49 -10.88 -10.14
N ILE A 118 2.62 -10.44 -11.03
CA ILE A 118 2.99 -9.85 -12.31
C ILE A 118 2.99 -8.34 -12.12
N THR A 119 4.18 -7.72 -12.11
CA THR A 119 4.38 -6.28 -11.86
C THR A 119 4.87 -5.54 -13.10
N GLY A 120 4.93 -4.20 -13.02
CA GLY A 120 5.38 -3.34 -14.12
C GLY A 120 4.35 -3.19 -15.23
N LEU A 121 3.07 -3.35 -14.88
CA LEU A 121 1.96 -3.31 -15.82
C LEU A 121 1.41 -1.90 -16.00
N THR A 122 0.74 -1.69 -17.14
CA THR A 122 -0.01 -0.47 -17.39
C THR A 122 -1.37 -0.56 -16.72
N ALA A 123 -1.82 0.51 -16.07
CA ALA A 123 -3.11 0.60 -15.43
C ALA A 123 -4.29 0.53 -16.42
N GLY A 124 -5.45 0.06 -15.96
CA GLY A 124 -6.68 -0.09 -16.74
C GLY A 124 -6.56 -1.02 -17.95
N THR A 125 -5.58 -1.94 -17.94
CA THR A 125 -5.23 -2.78 -19.10
C THR A 125 -5.54 -4.24 -18.80
N THR A 126 -6.20 -4.91 -19.74
CA THR A 126 -6.43 -6.36 -19.68
C THR A 126 -5.21 -7.12 -20.18
N TYR A 127 -4.75 -8.06 -19.36
CA TYR A 127 -3.65 -8.96 -19.65
C TYR A 127 -4.15 -10.41 -19.68
N TYR A 128 -3.52 -11.19 -20.55
CA TYR A 128 -3.68 -12.63 -20.68
C TYR A 128 -2.42 -13.30 -20.16
N TYR A 129 -2.58 -14.35 -19.37
CA TYR A 129 -1.47 -15.15 -18.89
C TYR A 129 -1.75 -16.64 -19.06
N ARG A 130 -0.68 -17.41 -19.20
CA ARG A 130 -0.73 -18.87 -19.26
C ARG A 130 0.53 -19.44 -18.62
N VAL A 131 0.44 -20.65 -18.13
CA VAL A 131 1.56 -21.33 -17.47
C VAL A 131 1.79 -22.70 -18.07
N ARG A 132 3.02 -23.21 -17.99
CA ARG A 132 3.31 -24.61 -18.31
C ARG A 132 4.27 -25.22 -17.28
N PRO A 133 3.99 -26.42 -16.76
CA PRO A 133 4.92 -27.11 -15.88
C PRO A 133 6.12 -27.61 -16.70
N TYR A 134 7.27 -27.75 -16.08
CA TYR A 134 8.41 -28.47 -16.66
C TYR A 134 8.96 -29.51 -15.69
N THR A 135 9.62 -30.51 -16.27
CA THR A 135 10.37 -31.54 -15.54
C THR A 135 11.77 -31.65 -16.14
N ALA A 136 12.60 -32.56 -15.60
CA ALA A 136 13.89 -32.88 -16.23
C ALA A 136 13.76 -33.42 -17.67
N ALA A 137 12.58 -33.93 -18.06
CA ALA A 137 12.31 -34.42 -19.41
C ALA A 137 11.87 -33.33 -20.39
N GLY A 138 11.63 -32.10 -19.92
CA GLY A 138 11.14 -30.97 -20.72
C GLY A 138 9.83 -30.38 -20.21
N SER A 139 9.30 -29.41 -20.96
CA SER A 139 8.07 -28.69 -20.63
C SER A 139 6.82 -29.45 -21.07
N GLY A 140 5.78 -29.38 -20.25
CA GLY A 140 4.44 -29.86 -20.57
C GLY A 140 3.65 -28.90 -21.46
N GLY A 141 2.37 -29.21 -21.65
CA GLY A 141 1.43 -28.32 -22.35
C GLY A 141 1.12 -27.06 -21.55
N TYR A 142 0.72 -25.99 -22.25
CA TYR A 142 0.18 -24.80 -21.61
C TYR A 142 -1.15 -25.08 -20.91
N SER A 143 -1.42 -24.33 -19.84
CA SER A 143 -2.74 -24.17 -19.25
C SER A 143 -3.73 -23.56 -20.25
N ASN A 144 -5.01 -23.50 -19.88
CA ASN A 144 -5.91 -22.54 -20.50
C ASN A 144 -5.36 -21.11 -20.32
N VAL A 145 -5.73 -20.22 -21.24
CA VAL A 145 -5.46 -18.79 -21.11
C VAL A 145 -6.35 -18.25 -19.98
N MET A 146 -5.73 -17.50 -19.07
CA MET A 146 -6.39 -16.79 -17.98
C MET A 146 -6.26 -15.28 -18.21
N THR A 147 -7.13 -14.50 -17.57
CA THR A 147 -7.23 -13.06 -17.78
C THR A 147 -7.24 -12.32 -16.45
N ALA A 148 -6.58 -11.17 -16.42
CA ALA A 148 -6.61 -10.21 -15.32
C ALA A 148 -6.63 -8.79 -15.89
N THR A 149 -7.28 -7.86 -15.21
CA THR A 149 -7.31 -6.45 -15.61
C THR A 149 -6.80 -5.61 -14.45
N THR A 150 -5.81 -4.74 -14.72
CA THR A 150 -5.29 -3.79 -13.72
C THR A 150 -6.32 -2.70 -13.42
N GLU A 151 -6.23 -2.13 -12.22
CA GLU A 151 -7.12 -1.05 -11.79
C GLU A 151 -6.93 0.23 -12.62
N ALA A 152 -7.94 1.11 -12.61
CA ALA A 152 -7.95 2.34 -13.42
C ALA A 152 -6.74 3.26 -13.09
N PRO A 153 -6.20 4.01 -14.07
CA PRO A 153 -4.94 4.77 -13.94
C PRO A 153 -4.99 5.98 -12.99
N THR A 154 -6.13 6.27 -12.36
CA THR A 154 -6.31 7.44 -11.50
C THR A 154 -6.10 7.08 -10.04
N GLY A 155 -5.11 7.70 -9.40
CA GLY A 155 -4.82 7.54 -7.98
C GLY A 155 -3.37 7.17 -7.70
N LEU A 156 -3.11 6.87 -6.43
CA LEU A 156 -1.80 6.46 -5.96
C LEU A 156 -1.37 5.16 -6.66
N ILE A 157 -0.12 5.05 -7.06
CA ILE A 157 0.45 3.82 -7.61
C ILE A 157 1.63 3.39 -6.75
N ILE A 158 1.60 2.20 -6.17
CA ILE A 158 2.76 1.62 -5.47
C ILE A 158 3.33 0.50 -6.34
N ASN A 159 4.50 0.76 -6.91
CA ASN A 159 5.23 -0.23 -7.69
C ASN A 159 6.10 -1.07 -6.77
N ALA A 160 5.70 -2.33 -6.60
CA ALA A 160 6.50 -3.32 -5.89
C ALA A 160 7.60 -3.91 -6.78
N THR A 161 8.82 -3.91 -6.25
CA THR A 161 9.90 -4.78 -6.70
C THR A 161 10.19 -5.81 -5.61
N PHE A 162 10.32 -7.08 -5.98
CA PHE A 162 10.63 -8.16 -5.02
C PHE A 162 12.10 -8.53 -5.10
N ASP A 163 12.80 -8.46 -3.97
CA ASP A 163 14.18 -8.90 -3.86
C ASP A 163 14.32 -10.42 -4.03
N SER A 164 15.53 -10.88 -4.34
CA SER A 164 15.88 -12.31 -4.44
C SER A 164 15.54 -13.11 -3.17
N SER A 165 15.56 -12.46 -2.00
CA SER A 165 15.13 -13.07 -0.73
C SER A 165 13.65 -13.43 -0.68
N ILE A 166 12.79 -12.79 -1.47
CA ILE A 166 11.38 -13.16 -1.63
C ILE A 166 11.21 -14.12 -2.81
N VAL A 167 11.76 -13.76 -3.97
CA VAL A 167 11.56 -14.54 -5.21
C VAL A 167 12.13 -15.96 -5.11
N GLY A 168 13.18 -16.16 -4.32
CA GLY A 168 13.77 -17.47 -4.06
C GLY A 168 13.16 -18.23 -2.88
N ASP A 169 12.20 -17.65 -2.16
CA ASP A 169 11.61 -18.26 -0.97
C ASP A 169 10.55 -19.32 -1.33
N PRO A 170 10.46 -20.45 -0.59
CA PRO A 170 9.38 -21.43 -0.79
C PRO A 170 7.95 -20.86 -0.68
N ASN A 171 7.77 -19.77 0.07
CA ASN A 171 6.52 -19.03 0.24
C ASN A 171 6.42 -17.79 -0.66
N ALA A 172 7.27 -17.63 -1.69
CA ALA A 172 7.27 -16.46 -2.58
C ALA A 172 5.86 -16.04 -3.02
N ALA A 173 5.06 -17.01 -3.48
CA ALA A 173 3.69 -16.75 -3.94
C ALA A 173 2.78 -16.16 -2.84
N ALA A 174 2.91 -16.62 -1.60
CA ALA A 174 2.12 -16.13 -0.47
C ALA A 174 2.61 -14.75 0.00
N ILE A 175 3.92 -14.53 0.03
CA ILE A 175 4.54 -13.24 0.40
C ILE A 175 4.16 -12.17 -0.62
N GLU A 176 4.34 -12.44 -1.91
CA GLU A 176 4.00 -11.52 -3.00
C GLU A 176 2.49 -11.21 -3.02
N ALA A 177 1.64 -12.21 -2.77
CA ALA A 177 0.19 -12.01 -2.66
C ALA A 177 -0.21 -11.12 -1.48
N MET A 178 0.43 -11.30 -0.34
CA MET A 178 0.20 -10.48 0.85
C MET A 178 0.61 -9.02 0.60
N ILE A 179 1.78 -8.79 -0.01
CA ILE A 179 2.26 -7.44 -0.36
C ILE A 179 1.33 -6.78 -1.38
N ASN A 180 0.93 -7.49 -2.43
CA ASN A 180 -0.03 -6.95 -3.41
C ASN A 180 -1.39 -6.64 -2.76
N ARG A 181 -1.83 -7.41 -1.75
CA ARG A 181 -3.07 -7.10 -1.01
C ARG A 181 -2.93 -5.81 -0.20
N ALA A 182 -1.82 -5.63 0.51
CA ALA A 182 -1.52 -4.38 1.21
C ALA A 182 -1.53 -3.19 0.24
N ILE A 183 -0.83 -3.30 -0.89
CA ILE A 183 -0.79 -2.25 -1.92
C ILE A 183 -2.18 -1.93 -2.46
N ALA A 184 -2.99 -2.95 -2.78
CA ALA A 184 -4.34 -2.75 -3.27
C ALA A 184 -5.22 -1.94 -2.29
N ILE A 185 -5.00 -2.09 -0.97
CA ILE A 185 -5.70 -1.28 0.04
C ILE A 185 -5.31 0.19 -0.12
N TYR A 186 -4.02 0.53 -0.11
CA TYR A 186 -3.54 1.91 -0.31
C TYR A 186 -4.06 2.53 -1.61
N GLU A 187 -3.94 1.79 -2.71
CA GLU A 187 -4.37 2.23 -4.03
C GLU A 187 -5.89 2.46 -4.11
N SER A 188 -6.69 1.70 -3.35
CA SER A 188 -8.13 1.93 -3.26
C SER A 188 -8.51 3.16 -2.42
N LEU A 189 -7.64 3.59 -1.51
CA LEU A 189 -7.90 4.66 -0.55
C LEU A 189 -7.49 6.03 -1.06
N PHE A 190 -6.40 6.15 -1.83
CA PHE A 190 -5.78 7.43 -2.17
C PHE A 190 -5.86 7.78 -3.66
N SER A 191 -6.18 9.05 -3.94
CA SER A 191 -6.51 9.57 -5.28
C SER A 191 -5.40 10.41 -5.91
N ASP A 192 -4.30 10.63 -5.20
CA ASP A 192 -3.14 11.40 -5.65
C ASP A 192 -2.49 10.72 -6.86
N PRO A 193 -2.31 11.42 -8.00
CA PRO A 193 -1.72 10.83 -9.20
C PRO A 193 -0.18 10.74 -9.11
N THR A 194 0.32 10.11 -8.06
CA THR A 194 1.75 9.93 -7.79
C THR A 194 2.11 8.44 -7.74
N SER A 195 3.37 8.15 -8.06
CA SER A 195 3.93 6.80 -8.01
C SER A 195 4.96 6.68 -6.89
N VAL A 196 4.96 5.55 -6.19
CA VAL A 196 5.91 5.21 -5.13
C VAL A 196 6.61 3.91 -5.48
N GLN A 197 7.94 3.90 -5.48
CA GLN A 197 8.75 2.74 -5.84
C GLN A 197 9.29 2.08 -4.57
N ILE A 198 8.86 0.85 -4.28
CA ILE A 198 9.25 0.14 -3.06
C ILE A 198 9.89 -1.21 -3.39
N LEU A 199 11.09 -1.42 -2.88
CA LEU A 199 11.73 -2.74 -2.89
C LEU A 199 11.33 -3.51 -1.62
N PHE A 200 10.75 -4.68 -1.78
CA PHE A 200 10.37 -5.56 -0.68
C PHE A 200 11.39 -6.67 -0.47
N ARG A 201 11.73 -6.95 0.79
CA ARG A 201 12.71 -7.94 1.22
C ARG A 201 12.15 -8.83 2.33
N TYR A 202 12.59 -10.09 2.35
CA TYR A 202 12.29 -11.05 3.41
C TYR A 202 13.61 -11.67 3.91
N ALA A 203 14.28 -10.97 4.82
CA ALA A 203 15.69 -11.22 5.12
C ALA A 203 16.02 -11.12 6.62
N THR A 204 17.18 -11.61 7.03
CA THR A 204 17.73 -11.43 8.38
C THR A 204 18.73 -10.26 8.46
N THR A 205 18.86 -9.48 7.39
CA THR A 205 19.79 -8.36 7.27
C THR A 205 19.11 -7.11 6.72
N TRP A 206 19.64 -5.94 7.08
CA TRP A 206 19.40 -4.68 6.38
C TRP A 206 19.94 -4.73 4.93
N PRO A 207 19.54 -3.78 4.06
CA PRO A 207 20.00 -3.72 2.67
C PRO A 207 21.53 -3.62 2.50
N ASP A 208 22.23 -3.06 3.48
CA ASP A 208 23.69 -2.96 3.51
C ASP A 208 24.39 -4.27 3.94
N GLY A 209 23.62 -5.30 4.29
CA GLY A 209 24.10 -6.60 4.75
C GLY A 209 24.32 -6.72 6.25
N THR A 210 24.10 -5.66 7.03
CA THR A 210 24.18 -5.73 8.50
C THR A 210 23.03 -6.56 9.07
N LEU A 211 23.28 -7.31 10.14
CA LEU A 211 22.26 -8.17 10.76
C LEU A 211 21.15 -7.35 11.43
N LEU A 212 19.91 -7.81 11.28
CA LEU A 212 18.77 -7.21 11.96
C LEU A 212 18.82 -7.51 13.48
N PRO A 213 18.51 -6.54 14.37
CA PRO A 213 18.49 -6.75 15.81
C PRO A 213 17.52 -7.86 16.26
N GLU A 214 17.71 -8.40 17.46
CA GLU A 214 16.90 -9.54 17.94
C GLU A 214 15.41 -9.20 18.09
N GLN A 215 15.07 -8.05 18.67
CA GLN A 215 13.69 -7.60 18.93
C GLN A 215 12.99 -6.96 17.73
N PHE A 216 13.71 -6.80 16.61
CA PHE A 216 13.19 -6.29 15.35
C PHE A 216 12.36 -7.38 14.64
N ILE A 217 11.25 -6.99 14.00
CA ILE A 217 10.44 -7.90 13.15
C ILE A 217 10.18 -7.36 11.75
N ALA A 218 10.11 -6.04 11.58
CA ALA A 218 9.94 -5.37 10.31
C ALA A 218 10.60 -3.99 10.38
N GLY A 219 10.92 -3.41 9.23
CA GLY A 219 11.50 -2.08 9.16
C GLY A 219 11.60 -1.59 7.74
N SER A 220 11.80 -0.29 7.61
CA SER A 220 11.90 0.38 6.33
C SER A 220 13.12 1.29 6.28
N ASN A 221 13.74 1.35 5.11
CA ASN A 221 14.65 2.43 4.75
C ASN A 221 13.90 3.36 3.80
N TRP A 222 13.97 4.66 4.00
CA TRP A 222 13.23 5.62 3.19
C TRP A 222 14.06 6.86 2.86
N VAL A 223 13.74 7.48 1.72
CA VAL A 223 14.36 8.71 1.24
C VAL A 223 13.59 9.90 1.78
N TYR A 224 14.32 10.94 2.23
CA TYR A 224 13.74 12.23 2.54
C TYR A 224 14.54 13.39 2.00
N TYR A 225 13.87 14.53 1.92
CA TYR A 225 14.41 15.76 1.38
C TYR A 225 14.22 16.90 2.37
N THR A 226 15.30 17.51 2.85
CA THR A 226 15.21 18.70 3.69
C THR A 226 14.77 19.90 2.85
N GLN A 227 13.56 20.39 3.09
CA GLN A 227 12.95 21.52 2.38
C GLN A 227 12.70 22.68 3.34
N PRO A 228 12.90 23.96 2.93
CA PRO A 228 12.45 25.10 3.71
C PRO A 228 10.99 24.96 4.12
N TRP A 229 10.69 25.28 5.39
CA TRP A 229 9.35 25.18 5.97
C TRP A 229 8.25 25.73 5.05
N SER A 230 8.45 26.96 4.55
CA SER A 230 7.46 27.64 3.73
C SER A 230 7.18 26.95 2.40
N MET A 231 8.15 26.22 1.85
CA MET A 231 7.94 25.49 0.61
C MET A 231 6.95 24.35 0.81
N PHE A 232 7.21 23.49 1.80
CA PHE A 232 6.35 22.34 2.04
C PHE A 232 4.97 22.77 2.55
N ILE A 233 4.89 23.74 3.47
CA ILE A 233 3.59 24.21 3.97
C ILE A 233 2.74 24.85 2.87
N ASN A 234 3.34 25.64 1.97
CA ASN A 234 2.59 26.20 0.84
C ASN A 234 2.10 25.11 -0.13
N ALA A 235 2.90 24.06 -0.34
CA ALA A 235 2.52 22.92 -1.17
C ALA A 235 1.35 22.15 -0.53
N LEU A 236 1.46 21.79 0.75
CA LEU A 236 0.41 21.11 1.52
C LEU A 236 -0.92 21.89 1.55
N ILE A 237 -0.87 23.22 1.71
CA ILE A 237 -2.07 24.06 1.68
C ILE A 237 -2.69 24.11 0.28
N ALA A 238 -1.87 24.11 -0.77
CA ALA A 238 -2.35 24.15 -2.15
C ALA A 238 -2.93 22.81 -2.61
N ASP A 239 -2.43 21.72 -2.03
CA ASP A 239 -2.83 20.35 -2.31
C ASP A 239 -4.22 20.02 -1.74
N ALA A 240 -4.48 20.41 -0.48
CA ALA A 240 -5.72 20.18 0.27
C ALA A 240 -7.04 20.10 -0.54
N THR A 241 -7.59 18.90 -0.68
CA THR A 241 -8.87 18.68 -1.39
C THR A 241 -10.01 18.20 -0.49
N THR A 242 -9.69 17.60 0.67
CA THR A 242 -10.68 16.99 1.56
C THR A 242 -11.14 17.95 2.66
N SER A 243 -12.28 17.60 3.29
CA SER A 243 -12.75 18.35 4.47
C SER A 243 -11.79 18.26 5.66
N ARG A 244 -10.99 17.20 5.75
CA ARG A 244 -10.01 17.01 6.83
C ARG A 244 -8.80 17.89 6.62
N ASP A 245 -8.38 18.08 5.37
CA ASP A 245 -7.29 19.02 5.04
C ASP A 245 -7.66 20.44 5.44
N ASN A 246 -8.92 20.85 5.20
CA ASN A 246 -9.40 22.15 5.62
C ASN A 246 -9.32 22.34 7.15
N VAL A 247 -9.65 21.30 7.92
CA VAL A 247 -9.56 21.32 9.39
C VAL A 247 -8.10 21.33 9.84
N ALA A 248 -7.26 20.49 9.24
CA ALA A 248 -5.83 20.37 9.49
C ALA A 248 -5.08 21.68 9.20
N ASN A 249 -5.30 22.26 8.02
CA ASN A 249 -4.68 23.49 7.58
C ASN A 249 -5.07 24.69 8.44
N ALA A 250 -6.30 24.73 8.95
CA ALA A 250 -6.71 25.76 9.92
C ALA A 250 -5.92 25.70 11.24
N SER A 251 -5.26 24.58 11.55
CA SER A 251 -4.43 24.39 12.75
C SER A 251 -2.93 24.63 12.52
N LEU A 252 -2.51 24.91 11.28
CA LEU A 252 -1.12 25.21 10.97
C LEU A 252 -0.70 26.55 11.61
N PRO A 253 0.53 26.63 12.12
CA PRO A 253 0.99 27.83 12.84
C PRO A 253 1.31 28.97 11.87
N SER A 254 1.04 30.21 12.29
CA SER A 254 1.35 31.41 11.50
C SER A 254 2.85 31.70 11.39
N SER A 255 3.66 31.12 12.28
CA SER A 255 5.11 31.17 12.26
C SER A 255 5.68 29.77 12.15
N ALA A 256 6.79 29.63 11.42
CA ALA A 256 7.46 28.34 11.27
C ALA A 256 7.87 27.73 12.62
N LEU A 257 7.66 26.42 12.79
CA LEU A 257 8.09 25.68 13.99
C LEU A 257 9.55 25.24 13.90
N SER A 258 10.09 25.15 12.69
CA SER A 258 11.48 24.80 12.37
C SER A 258 11.93 25.55 11.12
N THR A 259 13.24 25.52 10.83
CA THR A 259 13.78 26.10 9.59
C THR A 259 13.29 25.31 8.38
N ASN A 260 13.36 23.98 8.46
CA ASN A 260 12.99 23.08 7.39
C ASN A 260 11.99 22.02 7.85
N LEU A 261 11.40 21.33 6.87
CA LEU A 261 10.67 20.09 7.02
C LEU A 261 11.40 18.98 6.26
N ASN A 262 11.26 17.75 6.74
CA ASN A 262 11.84 16.53 6.15
C ASN A 262 10.72 15.59 5.67
N PRO A 263 9.95 15.93 4.61
CA PRO A 263 9.05 14.98 3.98
C PRO A 263 9.83 13.83 3.33
N THR A 264 9.20 12.66 3.27
CA THR A 264 9.72 11.56 2.45
C THR A 264 9.65 11.95 0.96
N GLY A 265 10.41 11.25 0.12
CA GLY A 265 10.35 11.45 -1.33
C GLY A 265 8.92 11.31 -1.88
N ALA A 266 8.21 10.28 -1.43
CA ALA A 266 6.81 10.05 -1.77
C ALA A 266 5.89 11.17 -1.28
N ASN A 267 5.99 11.58 -0.01
CA ASN A 267 5.15 12.64 0.55
C ASN A 267 5.35 13.99 -0.15
N GLY A 268 6.61 14.34 -0.45
CA GLY A 268 6.90 15.56 -1.19
C GLY A 268 6.22 15.56 -2.57
N ARG A 269 6.21 14.43 -3.28
CA ARG A 269 5.54 14.32 -4.58
C ARG A 269 4.01 14.33 -4.47
N ALA A 270 3.46 13.79 -3.38
CA ALA A 270 2.02 13.82 -3.13
C ALA A 270 1.51 15.27 -3.11
N VAL A 271 2.20 16.16 -2.40
CA VAL A 271 1.91 17.61 -2.40
C VAL A 271 2.49 18.39 -3.61
N GLY A 272 2.95 17.71 -4.66
CA GLY A 272 3.42 18.33 -5.90
C GLY A 272 4.86 18.90 -5.91
N LEU A 273 5.72 18.51 -4.97
CA LEU A 273 7.15 18.85 -4.98
C LEU A 273 7.98 17.88 -5.83
N ASP A 274 9.10 18.36 -6.34
CA ASP A 274 10.08 17.57 -7.10
C ASP A 274 11.04 16.84 -6.14
N THR A 275 10.58 15.71 -5.61
CA THR A 275 11.32 14.84 -4.68
C THR A 275 11.36 13.42 -5.23
N PRO A 276 12.16 13.12 -6.27
CA PRO A 276 12.14 11.82 -6.94
C PRO A 276 12.62 10.66 -6.04
N PRO A 277 12.45 9.40 -6.46
CA PRO A 277 13.16 8.27 -5.86
C PRO A 277 14.68 8.51 -5.87
N ALA A 278 15.38 8.01 -4.85
CA ALA A 278 16.84 8.17 -4.75
C ALA A 278 17.55 7.03 -4.02
N MET A 279 16.86 5.97 -3.61
CA MET A 279 17.46 4.84 -2.90
C MET A 279 17.84 3.72 -3.87
N PHE A 280 19.04 3.18 -3.71
CA PHE A 280 19.50 1.96 -4.37
C PHE A 280 19.18 0.73 -3.53
N ALA A 281 19.17 -0.45 -4.14
CA ALA A 281 18.81 -1.72 -3.47
C ALA A 281 19.68 -2.08 -2.25
N ASN A 282 20.87 -1.49 -2.11
CA ASN A 282 21.77 -1.65 -0.97
C ASN A 282 21.50 -0.62 0.17
N GLY A 283 20.44 0.18 0.06
CA GLY A 283 20.06 1.21 1.03
C GLY A 283 20.82 2.53 0.90
N THR A 284 21.82 2.62 0.03
CA THR A 284 22.48 3.91 -0.24
C THR A 284 21.56 4.87 -0.99
N VAL A 285 21.73 6.17 -0.75
CA VAL A 285 20.92 7.23 -1.36
C VAL A 285 21.77 8.10 -2.28
N GLY A 286 21.25 8.39 -3.46
CA GLY A 286 21.88 9.26 -4.45
C GLY A 286 21.01 9.43 -5.69
N ASN A 287 21.38 10.39 -6.54
CA ASN A 287 20.65 10.65 -7.78
C ASN A 287 20.62 9.40 -8.68
N GLY A 288 19.43 9.02 -9.16
CA GLY A 288 19.23 7.82 -9.99
C GLY A 288 18.97 6.54 -9.21
N GLY A 289 18.87 6.58 -7.88
CA GLY A 289 18.34 5.45 -7.11
C GLY A 289 16.86 5.22 -7.45
N PRO A 290 16.44 4.00 -7.84
CA PRO A 290 15.10 3.78 -8.38
C PRO A 290 14.00 3.68 -7.32
N TYR A 291 14.35 3.65 -6.03
CA TYR A 291 13.39 3.40 -4.94
C TYR A 291 13.17 4.62 -4.05
N ASP A 292 11.93 4.79 -3.57
CA ASP A 292 11.57 5.70 -2.49
C ASP A 292 11.89 5.11 -1.12
N GLY A 293 11.79 3.79 -1.04
CA GLY A 293 12.16 3.05 0.15
C GLY A 293 12.31 1.55 -0.08
N ILE A 294 12.77 0.88 0.96
CA ILE A 294 12.94 -0.56 1.03
C ILE A 294 12.19 -1.03 2.27
N VAL A 295 11.23 -1.93 2.11
CA VAL A 295 10.53 -2.59 3.23
C VAL A 295 11.13 -3.96 3.45
N THR A 296 11.53 -4.26 4.68
CA THR A 296 12.13 -5.55 5.07
C THR A 296 11.32 -6.19 6.18
N LEU A 297 10.71 -7.36 5.90
CA LEU A 297 10.22 -8.26 6.93
C LEU A 297 11.36 -9.19 7.38
N LYS A 298 11.52 -9.39 8.69
CA LYS A 298 12.56 -10.27 9.23
C LYS A 298 12.21 -11.74 9.00
N SER A 299 12.96 -12.44 8.16
CA SER A 299 12.61 -13.81 7.75
C SER A 299 12.72 -14.88 8.83
N SER A 300 13.33 -14.56 9.97
CA SER A 300 13.37 -15.44 11.14
C SER A 300 12.25 -15.18 12.16
N ALA A 301 11.37 -14.20 11.91
CA ALA A 301 10.21 -13.94 12.77
C ALA A 301 9.01 -14.82 12.35
N PRO A 302 8.13 -15.21 13.28
CA PRO A 302 7.00 -16.09 12.99
C PRO A 302 5.87 -15.30 12.31
N PHE A 303 5.96 -15.14 11.00
CA PHE A 303 4.93 -14.48 10.20
C PHE A 303 3.92 -15.47 9.63
N GLN A 304 2.68 -15.01 9.48
CA GLN A 304 1.73 -15.58 8.54
C GLN A 304 1.38 -14.58 7.45
N PHE A 305 1.34 -15.06 6.22
CA PHE A 305 1.03 -14.27 5.02
C PHE A 305 -0.46 -14.30 4.67
N THR A 306 -1.21 -15.17 5.35
CA THR A 306 -2.66 -15.30 5.24
C THR A 306 -3.35 -15.07 6.58
N ARG A 307 -4.60 -14.58 6.51
CA ARG A 307 -5.44 -14.31 7.67
C ARG A 307 -6.62 -15.29 7.74
N PRO A 308 -7.17 -15.56 8.95
CA PRO A 308 -6.72 -15.04 10.25
C PRO A 308 -5.39 -15.66 10.69
N THR A 309 -4.64 -14.92 11.52
CA THR A 309 -3.41 -15.42 12.14
C THR A 309 -3.71 -16.43 13.24
N SER A 310 -2.84 -17.41 13.38
CA SER A 310 -2.82 -18.48 14.37
C SER A 310 -2.01 -18.06 15.59
N ALA A 311 -2.16 -18.82 16.68
CA ALA A 311 -1.44 -18.56 17.92
C ALA A 311 0.08 -18.45 17.73
N GLY A 312 0.67 -17.38 18.25
CA GLY A 312 2.11 -17.11 18.15
C GLY A 312 2.63 -16.57 16.82
N TYR A 313 1.76 -16.28 15.84
CA TYR A 313 2.16 -15.69 14.55
C TYR A 313 1.77 -14.21 14.43
N PHE A 314 2.65 -13.42 13.83
CA PHE A 314 2.39 -12.03 13.46
C PHE A 314 1.69 -11.95 12.09
N ASP A 315 0.79 -10.99 11.96
CA ASP A 315 0.13 -10.67 10.69
C ASP A 315 1.07 -9.90 9.77
N ALA A 316 1.69 -10.59 8.82
CA ALA A 316 2.69 -9.99 7.93
C ALA A 316 2.13 -8.80 7.13
N GLN A 317 0.83 -8.84 6.81
CA GLN A 317 0.19 -7.77 6.05
C GLN A 317 0.13 -6.46 6.83
N ARG A 318 -0.27 -6.50 8.11
CA ARG A 318 -0.26 -5.32 8.98
C ARG A 318 1.14 -4.71 9.09
N LEU A 319 2.18 -5.55 9.18
CA LEU A 319 3.56 -5.06 9.24
C LEU A 319 4.01 -4.45 7.91
N VAL A 320 3.62 -5.03 6.76
CA VAL A 320 3.89 -4.41 5.47
C VAL A 320 3.16 -3.07 5.32
N GLU A 321 1.90 -2.98 5.76
CA GLU A 321 1.16 -1.72 5.74
C GLU A 321 1.84 -0.65 6.60
N HIS A 322 2.28 -0.99 7.81
CA HIS A 322 3.06 -0.12 8.69
C HIS A 322 4.33 0.41 8.03
N GLU A 323 5.10 -0.48 7.40
CA GLU A 323 6.35 -0.07 6.76
C GLU A 323 6.13 0.71 5.45
N ILE A 324 4.99 0.53 4.78
CA ILE A 324 4.57 1.39 3.67
C ILE A 324 4.24 2.79 4.18
N ASP A 325 3.51 2.92 5.30
CA ASP A 325 3.17 4.20 5.92
C ASP A 325 4.41 5.07 6.22
N GLU A 326 5.49 4.45 6.68
CA GLU A 326 6.79 5.13 6.91
C GLU A 326 7.42 5.65 5.61
N VAL A 327 7.39 4.86 4.53
CA VAL A 327 7.85 5.28 3.20
C VAL A 327 6.96 6.42 2.66
N LEU A 328 5.66 6.34 2.91
CA LEU A 328 4.69 7.33 2.48
C LEU A 328 4.79 8.63 3.26
N GLY A 329 5.19 8.65 4.53
CA GLY A 329 5.46 9.90 5.24
C GLY A 329 5.24 9.89 6.74
N LEU A 330 4.62 8.86 7.31
CA LEU A 330 4.45 8.74 8.76
C LEU A 330 5.81 8.64 9.46
N GLY A 331 5.86 9.18 10.67
CA GLY A 331 7.01 9.18 11.55
C GLY A 331 7.37 10.58 12.06
N SER A 332 8.20 10.64 13.12
CA SER A 332 8.55 11.88 13.81
C SER A 332 10.01 12.27 13.65
N ARG A 333 10.29 13.58 13.72
CA ARG A 333 11.67 14.09 13.84
C ARG A 333 12.39 13.63 15.11
N LEU A 334 11.66 13.16 16.13
CA LEU A 334 12.24 12.63 17.35
C LEU A 334 13.08 11.37 17.09
N ASN A 335 12.80 10.65 16.00
CA ASN A 335 13.54 9.47 15.55
C ASN A 335 14.75 9.83 14.69
N LEU A 336 14.63 10.88 13.86
CA LEU A 336 15.73 11.39 13.04
C LEU A 336 16.77 12.18 13.86
N GLY A 337 16.34 12.79 14.95
CA GLY A 337 17.11 13.79 15.67
C GLY A 337 17.11 15.16 14.98
N GLY A 338 17.79 16.14 15.59
CA GLY A 338 17.84 17.51 15.08
C GLY A 338 16.56 18.32 15.31
N ASN A 339 16.45 19.44 14.60
CA ASN A 339 15.40 20.45 14.81
C ASN A 339 14.37 20.53 13.66
N ASP A 340 14.65 19.91 12.52
CA ASP A 340 13.77 19.96 11.36
C ASP A 340 12.66 18.91 11.50
N LEU A 341 11.40 19.35 11.45
CA LEU A 341 10.24 18.51 11.73
C LEU A 341 9.93 17.56 10.55
N ARG A 342 9.20 16.47 10.83
CA ARG A 342 8.52 15.68 9.79
C ARG A 342 7.07 16.18 9.58
N PRO A 343 6.44 15.92 8.43
CA PRO A 343 5.05 16.32 8.18
C PRO A 343 4.07 15.91 9.29
N GLN A 344 4.20 14.69 9.82
CA GLN A 344 3.35 14.20 10.91
C GLN A 344 3.43 15.04 12.19
N ASP A 345 4.60 15.63 12.48
CA ASP A 345 4.81 16.47 13.68
C ASP A 345 3.96 17.75 13.64
N LEU A 346 3.51 18.19 12.45
CA LEU A 346 2.58 19.30 12.28
C LEU A 346 1.21 19.05 12.91
N PHE A 347 0.92 17.83 13.34
CA PHE A 347 -0.35 17.44 13.94
C PHE A 347 -0.17 16.77 15.32
N SER A 348 0.92 17.11 15.99
CA SER A 348 1.26 16.65 17.32
C SER A 348 0.88 17.65 18.43
N TRP A 349 0.04 17.21 19.37
CA TRP A 349 -0.58 18.07 20.40
C TRP A 349 -0.51 17.47 21.80
N SER A 350 -0.54 18.30 22.83
CA SER A 350 -0.69 17.90 24.25
C SER A 350 -2.02 18.33 24.86
N SER A 351 -2.64 19.37 24.29
CA SER A 351 -3.98 19.87 24.62
C SER A 351 -4.44 20.80 23.50
N SER A 352 -5.69 21.26 23.55
CA SER A 352 -6.23 22.24 22.59
C SER A 352 -5.35 23.49 22.51
N GLY A 353 -4.83 23.79 21.32
CA GLY A 353 -3.98 24.93 21.01
C GLY A 353 -2.51 24.78 21.45
N VAL A 354 -2.13 23.66 22.07
CA VAL A 354 -0.76 23.45 22.59
C VAL A 354 -0.11 22.25 21.94
N ARG A 355 0.96 22.50 21.19
CA ARG A 355 1.78 21.46 20.55
C ARG A 355 2.75 20.85 21.55
N ASN A 356 3.04 19.56 21.37
CA ASN A 356 4.18 18.92 22.02
C ASN A 356 5.02 18.23 20.95
N LEU A 357 6.27 18.67 20.83
CA LEU A 357 7.24 18.15 19.86
C LEU A 357 8.39 17.44 20.58
N THR A 358 8.23 17.08 21.85
CA THR A 358 9.26 16.45 22.68
C THR A 358 8.97 14.97 22.90
N SER A 359 10.00 14.22 23.27
CA SER A 359 9.95 12.79 23.63
C SER A 359 9.43 12.54 25.05
N SER A 360 8.63 13.46 25.59
CA SER A 360 8.07 13.32 26.93
C SER A 360 6.76 14.10 27.08
N GLY A 361 6.00 13.77 28.12
CA GLY A 361 4.70 14.37 28.38
C GLY A 361 3.61 13.83 27.44
N THR A 362 2.44 14.45 27.49
CA THR A 362 1.31 14.07 26.65
C THR A 362 1.56 14.48 25.20
N ARG A 363 1.41 13.54 24.27
CA ARG A 363 1.50 13.78 22.81
C ARG A 363 0.49 12.90 22.10
N TYR A 364 -0.36 13.49 21.28
CA TYR A 364 -1.34 12.78 20.48
C TYR A 364 -1.53 13.41 19.11
N PHE A 365 -1.93 12.58 18.16
CA PHE A 365 -2.29 12.99 16.82
C PHE A 365 -3.67 13.67 16.84
N SER A 366 -3.73 14.86 16.25
CA SER A 366 -4.96 15.64 16.13
C SER A 366 -4.89 16.58 14.95
N ILE A 367 -5.97 16.60 14.16
CA ILE A 367 -6.09 17.45 12.98
C ILE A 367 -6.79 18.78 13.29
N ASN A 368 -7.40 18.95 14.47
CA ASN A 368 -8.24 20.11 14.80
C ASN A 368 -7.64 20.97 15.91
N GLY A 369 -6.34 21.26 15.82
CA GLY A 369 -5.66 22.10 16.78
C GLY A 369 -5.54 21.47 18.17
N GLY A 370 -5.55 20.14 18.28
CA GLY A 370 -5.51 19.44 19.56
C GLY A 370 -6.85 19.33 20.28
N SER A 371 -7.97 19.74 19.67
CA SER A 371 -9.29 19.67 20.30
C SER A 371 -9.79 18.24 20.50
N THR A 372 -9.38 17.32 19.63
CA THR A 372 -9.71 15.89 19.69
C THR A 372 -8.45 15.06 19.67
N ASN A 373 -8.33 14.12 20.61
CA ASN A 373 -7.29 13.08 20.57
C ASN A 373 -7.78 11.94 19.68
N ILE A 374 -7.18 11.79 18.48
CA ILE A 374 -7.48 10.68 17.57
C ILE A 374 -6.76 9.42 18.06
N VAL A 375 -5.45 9.53 18.30
CA VAL A 375 -4.62 8.47 18.87
C VAL A 375 -3.40 9.10 19.56
N SER A 376 -2.97 8.52 20.68
CA SER A 376 -1.77 8.99 21.38
C SER A 376 -0.51 8.51 20.65
N PHE A 377 0.53 9.34 20.62
CA PHE A 377 1.85 8.92 20.12
C PHE A 377 2.59 8.11 21.19
N ASN A 378 3.44 7.21 20.74
CA ASN A 378 4.37 6.52 21.62
C ASN A 378 5.39 7.49 22.23
N GLN A 379 5.76 7.20 23.48
CA GLN A 379 6.74 7.96 24.26
C GLN A 379 7.80 7.05 24.92
N ASP A 380 7.77 5.74 24.63
CA ASP A 380 8.82 4.82 25.03
C ASP A 380 9.99 4.93 24.03
N PRO A 381 11.21 5.28 24.48
CA PRO A 381 12.38 5.38 23.60
C PRO A 381 12.83 4.04 22.99
N ASN A 382 12.28 2.90 23.44
CA ASN A 382 12.53 1.60 22.82
C ASN A 382 11.64 1.33 21.61
N GLY A 383 10.63 2.17 21.34
CA GLY A 383 9.82 2.16 20.12
C GLY A 383 9.99 3.46 19.34
N ASP A 384 9.27 3.59 18.23
CA ASP A 384 9.30 4.80 17.40
C ASP A 384 8.39 5.90 18.00
N PHE A 385 8.82 7.16 18.05
CA PHE A 385 7.99 8.26 18.56
C PHE A 385 6.91 8.71 17.57
N GLY A 386 7.07 8.48 16.27
CA GLY A 386 6.05 8.73 15.25
C GLY A 386 4.88 7.74 15.28
N ASP A 387 5.11 6.58 15.89
CA ASP A 387 4.10 5.54 16.02
C ASP A 387 3.07 5.83 17.11
N TRP A 388 1.97 5.11 17.04
CA TRP A 388 0.92 5.14 18.04
C TRP A 388 1.34 4.43 19.32
N LEU A 389 0.86 4.97 20.44
CA LEU A 389 0.99 4.35 21.74
C LEU A 389 0.36 2.96 21.72
N SER A 390 1.19 1.96 21.97
CA SER A 390 0.74 0.57 22.05
C SER A 390 0.25 0.23 23.45
N GLU A 391 -0.91 -0.40 23.50
CA GLU A 391 -1.42 -1.05 24.71
C GLU A 391 -0.70 -2.39 24.94
N ALA A 392 -0.87 -2.96 26.13
CA ALA A 392 -0.37 -4.30 26.42
C ALA A 392 -1.03 -5.34 25.47
N CYS A 393 -0.26 -6.32 25.02
CA CYS A 393 -0.80 -7.39 24.19
C CYS A 393 -1.73 -8.33 25.00
N PRO A 394 -2.85 -8.79 24.41
CA PRO A 394 -3.40 -8.35 23.14
C PRO A 394 -3.94 -6.91 23.24
N GLN A 395 -3.59 -6.08 22.26
CA GLN A 395 -4.01 -4.68 22.19
C GLN A 395 -5.53 -4.59 22.00
N THR A 396 -6.20 -3.70 22.73
CA THR A 396 -7.63 -3.43 22.47
C THR A 396 -7.82 -2.64 21.18
N HIS A 397 -6.83 -1.82 20.81
CA HIS A 397 -6.79 -1.09 19.54
C HIS A 397 -5.50 -1.46 18.75
N PRO A 398 -5.51 -2.55 17.97
CA PRO A 398 -4.34 -2.98 17.21
C PRO A 398 -4.21 -2.17 15.91
N TYR A 399 -3.98 -0.86 16.00
CA TYR A 399 -3.75 -0.02 14.82
C TYR A 399 -2.52 -0.45 14.01
N VAL A 400 -2.47 -0.10 12.73
CA VAL A 400 -1.37 -0.47 11.83
C VAL A 400 -0.06 0.15 12.34
N GLN A 401 -0.07 1.45 12.65
CA GLN A 401 1.11 2.20 13.09
C GLN A 401 1.39 2.10 14.61
N ASN A 402 0.95 1.03 15.29
CA ASN A 402 1.29 0.85 16.71
C ASN A 402 2.80 0.61 16.88
N ALA A 403 3.42 1.29 17.86
CA ALA A 403 4.87 1.23 18.13
C ALA A 403 5.43 -0.16 18.46
N PHE A 404 4.56 -1.07 18.88
CA PHE A 404 4.92 -2.44 19.20
C PHE A 404 3.87 -3.39 18.65
N ALA A 405 4.34 -4.41 17.93
CA ALA A 405 3.48 -5.44 17.38
C ALA A 405 3.16 -6.53 18.41
N CYS A 406 1.96 -7.11 18.26
CA CYS A 406 1.51 -8.28 18.99
C CYS A 406 1.19 -9.40 17.99
N ALA A 407 1.52 -10.64 18.36
CA ALA A 407 1.04 -11.81 17.63
C ALA A 407 -0.49 -11.90 17.69
N GLU A 408 -1.08 -12.62 16.74
CA GLU A 408 -2.52 -12.93 16.68
C GLU A 408 -3.44 -11.71 16.44
N GLN A 409 -2.87 -10.56 16.07
CA GLN A 409 -3.62 -9.33 15.82
C GLN A 409 -3.39 -8.81 14.42
N SER A 410 -4.49 -8.58 13.72
CA SER A 410 -4.52 -8.01 12.37
C SER A 410 -5.32 -6.72 12.35
N SER A 411 -4.95 -5.84 11.43
CA SER A 411 -5.64 -4.60 11.11
C SER A 411 -5.18 -4.15 9.73
N ASP A 412 -6.01 -3.30 9.13
CA ASP A 412 -5.74 -2.68 7.84
C ASP A 412 -5.90 -1.17 7.97
N ILE A 413 -5.14 -0.42 7.17
CA ILE A 413 -5.41 1.00 6.98
C ILE A 413 -6.81 1.18 6.37
N SER A 414 -7.50 2.23 6.78
CA SER A 414 -8.78 2.60 6.19
C SER A 414 -8.94 4.11 6.17
N ALA A 415 -9.91 4.61 5.40
CA ALA A 415 -10.24 6.04 5.37
C ALA A 415 -10.61 6.62 6.75
N THR A 416 -10.89 5.79 7.76
CA THR A 416 -11.22 6.22 9.13
C THR A 416 -10.19 5.79 10.18
N SER A 417 -9.17 5.02 9.81
CA SER A 417 -8.10 4.67 10.75
C SER A 417 -7.21 5.89 11.01
N PRO A 418 -6.49 5.93 12.14
CA PRO A 418 -5.56 7.02 12.39
C PRO A 418 -4.51 7.21 11.30
N GLU A 419 -4.03 6.14 10.68
CA GLU A 419 -3.07 6.16 9.56
C GLU A 419 -3.68 6.81 8.33
N GLY A 420 -4.88 6.37 7.92
CA GLY A 420 -5.57 6.94 6.76
C GLY A 420 -5.92 8.41 6.96
N ILE A 421 -6.30 8.82 8.17
CA ILE A 421 -6.50 10.24 8.50
C ILE A 421 -5.17 11.02 8.47
N ASN A 422 -4.07 10.40 8.91
CA ASN A 422 -2.78 11.06 8.97
C ASN A 422 -2.19 11.27 7.58
N LEU A 423 -2.14 10.22 6.76
CA LEU A 423 -1.72 10.30 5.36
C LEU A 423 -2.50 11.36 4.59
N ASP A 424 -3.82 11.41 4.76
CA ASP A 424 -4.70 12.45 4.22
C ASP A 424 -4.19 13.86 4.53
N VAL A 425 -4.08 14.20 5.81
CA VAL A 425 -3.72 15.57 6.21
C VAL A 425 -2.25 15.94 6.01
N ILE A 426 -1.38 14.98 5.67
CA ILE A 426 0.00 15.27 5.26
C ILE A 426 0.18 15.30 3.73
N GLY A 427 -0.90 15.09 2.96
CA GLY A 427 -0.96 15.34 1.52
C GLY A 427 -1.32 14.15 0.64
N TYR A 428 -1.99 13.11 1.14
CA TYR A 428 -2.51 12.01 0.31
C TYR A 428 -4.04 12.04 0.28
N ASP A 429 -4.64 12.62 -0.74
CA ASP A 429 -6.08 12.80 -0.85
C ASP A 429 -6.87 11.48 -0.82
N LEU A 430 -7.66 11.28 0.23
CA LEU A 430 -8.61 10.16 0.26
C LEU A 430 -9.61 10.21 -0.90
N VAL A 431 -9.86 9.07 -1.53
CA VAL A 431 -10.88 8.93 -2.56
C VAL A 431 -12.24 9.35 -1.99
N ASN A 432 -12.81 10.41 -2.57
CA ASN A 432 -14.17 10.85 -2.28
C ASN A 432 -15.18 9.78 -2.73
N THR A 433 -15.42 8.78 -1.89
CA THR A 433 -16.53 7.85 -2.13
C THR A 433 -17.84 8.61 -1.92
N PRO A 434 -18.77 8.63 -2.90
CA PRO A 434 -20.09 9.16 -2.65
C PRO A 434 -20.69 8.37 -1.48
N SER A 435 -21.12 9.10 -0.43
CA SER A 435 -21.80 8.49 0.71
C SER A 435 -22.89 7.55 0.19
N PRO A 436 -22.94 6.27 0.64
CA PRO A 436 -23.97 5.36 0.18
C PRO A 436 -25.30 6.03 0.44
N THR A 437 -26.07 6.27 -0.63
CA THR A 437 -27.44 6.79 -0.48
C THR A 437 -28.14 5.83 0.46
N PRO A 438 -28.67 6.29 1.61
CA PRO A 438 -29.28 5.40 2.58
C PRO A 438 -30.35 4.59 1.85
N THR A 439 -30.21 3.27 1.89
CA THR A 439 -31.22 2.36 1.35
C THR A 439 -32.57 2.82 1.90
N PRO A 440 -33.57 3.14 1.05
CA PRO A 440 -34.87 3.57 1.54
C PRO A 440 -35.35 2.55 2.55
N THR A 441 -35.68 3.01 3.76
CA THR A 441 -36.24 2.15 4.79
C THR A 441 -37.39 1.37 4.16
N PRO A 442 -37.38 0.02 4.20
CA PRO A 442 -38.44 -0.76 3.57
C PRO A 442 -39.76 -0.29 4.16
N THR A 443 -40.65 0.20 3.31
CA THR A 443 -42.03 0.49 3.73
C THR A 443 -42.61 -0.83 4.21
N PRO A 444 -43.12 -0.94 5.46
CA PRO A 444 -43.71 -2.17 5.94
C PRO A 444 -44.78 -2.64 4.94
N THR A 445 -44.58 -3.81 4.34
CA THR A 445 -45.56 -4.39 3.43
C THR A 445 -46.85 -4.60 4.23
N PRO A 446 -48.01 -4.03 3.80
CA PRO A 446 -49.26 -4.26 4.51
C PRO A 446 -49.55 -5.76 4.59
N CYS A 447 -50.01 -6.23 5.75
CA CYS A 447 -50.36 -7.64 5.94
C CYS A 447 -51.40 -8.09 4.89
N TYR A 448 -51.21 -9.29 4.33
CA TYR A 448 -52.16 -9.83 3.38
C TYR A 448 -53.50 -10.15 4.06
N PRO A 449 -54.63 -10.02 3.35
CA PRO A 449 -55.95 -10.38 3.87
C PRO A 449 -56.05 -11.88 4.19
N ASN A 450 -57.07 -12.24 4.98
CA ASN A 450 -57.41 -13.63 5.36
C ASN A 450 -56.29 -14.41 6.07
N PHE A 451 -55.47 -13.74 6.90
CA PHE A 451 -54.37 -14.37 7.64
C PHE A 451 -53.34 -15.08 6.75
N THR A 452 -53.14 -14.58 5.52
CA THR A 452 -52.18 -15.18 4.58
C THR A 452 -50.82 -14.47 4.64
N THR A 453 -49.77 -15.12 4.15
CA THR A 453 -48.43 -14.53 3.99
C THR A 453 -47.85 -14.96 2.64
N ALA A 454 -47.34 -14.01 1.87
CA ALA A 454 -46.72 -14.28 0.59
C ALA A 454 -45.40 -13.51 0.40
N GLU A 455 -44.36 -14.21 -0.07
CA GLU A 455 -43.08 -13.64 -0.47
C GLU A 455 -42.66 -14.19 -1.84
N GLY A 456 -42.20 -13.32 -2.74
CA GLY A 456 -41.85 -13.67 -4.12
C GLY A 456 -42.84 -13.14 -5.16
N CYS A 457 -42.41 -13.06 -6.42
CA CYS A 457 -43.23 -12.48 -7.48
C CYS A 457 -44.44 -13.38 -7.82
N ASP A 458 -45.61 -12.75 -7.92
CA ASP A 458 -46.91 -13.40 -8.19
C ASP A 458 -47.32 -14.50 -7.19
N ALA A 459 -46.73 -14.57 -6.00
CA ALA A 459 -47.20 -15.49 -4.96
C ALA A 459 -48.61 -15.09 -4.47
N LEU A 460 -49.55 -16.04 -4.37
CA LEU A 460 -50.96 -15.83 -3.95
C LEU A 460 -51.75 -14.75 -4.73
N SER A 461 -51.35 -14.45 -5.97
CA SER A 461 -51.91 -13.35 -6.75
C SER A 461 -53.43 -13.43 -7.03
N SER A 462 -54.02 -14.63 -7.04
CA SER A 462 -55.47 -14.84 -7.25
C SER A 462 -56.19 -15.47 -6.05
N LEU A 463 -55.80 -15.13 -4.82
CA LEU A 463 -56.52 -15.55 -3.61
C LEU A 463 -57.92 -14.94 -3.57
N THR A 464 -58.96 -15.78 -3.46
CA THR A 464 -60.34 -15.32 -3.28
C THR A 464 -60.81 -15.52 -1.83
N THR A 465 -61.46 -16.63 -1.49
CA THR A 465 -61.99 -16.91 -0.16
C THR A 465 -61.10 -17.79 0.71
N GLY A 466 -59.91 -18.18 0.21
CA GLY A 466 -58.94 -18.95 1.00
C GLY A 466 -58.32 -18.15 2.15
N ALA A 467 -57.86 -18.85 3.20
CA ALA A 467 -57.36 -18.25 4.44
C ALA A 467 -56.20 -19.07 5.05
N GLY A 468 -55.29 -18.42 5.77
CA GLY A 468 -54.19 -19.09 6.50
C GLY A 468 -53.05 -19.66 5.62
N ASN A 469 -53.03 -19.32 4.33
CA ASN A 469 -52.02 -19.78 3.39
C ASN A 469 -50.67 -19.07 3.53
N THR A 470 -49.58 -19.82 3.35
CA THR A 470 -48.21 -19.28 3.20
C THR A 470 -47.64 -19.65 1.83
N ALA A 471 -47.21 -18.65 1.04
CA ALA A 471 -46.62 -18.85 -0.28
C ALA A 471 -45.23 -18.19 -0.39
N LEU A 472 -44.25 -18.95 -0.90
CA LEU A 472 -42.86 -18.51 -1.03
C LEU A 472 -42.32 -18.89 -2.42
N GLY A 473 -41.93 -17.90 -3.22
CA GLY A 473 -41.33 -18.07 -4.55
C GLY A 473 -42.20 -17.62 -5.74
N TRP A 474 -41.71 -17.86 -6.96
CA TRP A 474 -42.37 -17.43 -8.21
C TRP A 474 -43.67 -18.21 -8.45
N ARG A 475 -44.81 -17.52 -8.45
CA ARG A 475 -46.15 -18.10 -8.69
C ARG A 475 -46.55 -19.22 -7.72
N ALA A 476 -46.01 -19.21 -6.50
CA ALA A 476 -46.44 -20.14 -5.46
C ALA A 476 -47.91 -19.89 -5.09
N LEU A 477 -48.74 -20.95 -5.10
CA LEU A 477 -50.20 -20.87 -4.85
C LEU A 477 -50.93 -19.80 -5.68
N PHE A 478 -50.48 -19.58 -6.93
CA PHE A 478 -50.95 -18.50 -7.81
C PHE A 478 -52.48 -18.44 -7.98
N LEU A 479 -53.17 -19.59 -8.00
CA LEU A 479 -54.62 -19.73 -8.21
C LEU A 479 -55.35 -20.36 -7.02
N ASP A 480 -54.81 -20.27 -5.80
CA ASP A 480 -55.50 -20.83 -4.65
C ASP A 480 -56.71 -19.96 -4.28
N THR A 481 -57.88 -20.36 -4.79
CA THR A 481 -59.11 -19.58 -4.64
C THR A 481 -59.86 -19.92 -3.35
N THR A 482 -59.77 -21.16 -2.85
CA THR A 482 -60.60 -21.64 -1.72
C THR A 482 -59.86 -22.49 -0.66
N GLY A 483 -58.54 -22.70 -0.75
CA GLY A 483 -57.77 -23.45 0.26
C GLY A 483 -57.76 -22.78 1.64
N SER A 484 -57.77 -23.55 2.73
CA SER A 484 -57.73 -23.02 4.11
C SER A 484 -56.87 -23.89 5.01
N PHE A 485 -55.89 -23.30 5.73
CA PHE A 485 -54.93 -24.03 6.56
C PHE A 485 -54.57 -23.30 7.87
#